data_AF-R7QWA4-F1
#
_entry.id   AF-R7QWA4-F1
#
_cell.length_a   1.000
_cell.length_b   1.000
_cell.length_c   1.000
_cell.angle_alpha   90.00
_cell.angle_beta   90.00
_cell.angle_gamma   90.00
#
_symmetry.space_group_name_H-M   'P 1'
#
loop_
_entity.id
_entity.type
_entity.pdbx_description
1 polymer ?
#
loop_
_entity_poly.entity_id
_entity_poly.type
_entity_poly.pdbx_seq_one_letter_code
_entity_poly.pdbx_strand_id
1 'polypeptide(L)'
;MKLRRKRVAALVMAAGLGILSVAGGSMTVFADTYAAGTTVISSGQEFASYASSGSMYGNYVLACDIDLSASPVGGVWLEGTLDGNGHTIYGAGSGGQSVFQNIGSQGALKNVTFDGTLNVNATQYLDIGGISKNNAGTIENCVSRVNINVDGAKVRVGGIVSQNVGTVKNCTNEGDIYGTISEAGGIIGSNGGALVSDCVNKGNITIKNADEYAYRVGGIIADDGDYDLPQSAVSVINCKNSGDLKTTQAGTGCTYMGGIIGVAMQRGTQTTVSYTNCENTGNLSARGNVGGIISYIEYGMRKNNATVPTPANLVMDGCWNSGTIMGMEQETNAPYNTAINLGGLFGSTSVSCTGTIYIKNSGNTGSLYLAGNTVQEYDTIGGIGGRIATMSDNGTTPYFYVENCKNKGYVDTRASFASEQIGASQGDNIAVTGCDYSGDHYKTDADGTIHAYRADGSKIINQFVFDGRYTYYFQADGTAMRDRLTYHPDGEHIIYLDTKGHEVFTNFQYCPSVGYTCYFDSQGYLYKDQITFVGNNVYYLNANGAMEQNGWFRFANGRDYGYGNSNGTIKADGWGYDPYGRVVFYHWNGMVARGLISDGAYYYSMDNTDGHYLGQFPVSQ
;
A
#
# COMPACT_ATOMS: atom_id res chain seq x y z
N MET A 1 33.40 -3.82 14.70
CA MET A 1 33.24 -3.03 15.93
C MET A 1 32.14 -2.00 15.66
N LYS A 2 30.93 -2.21 16.17
CA LYS A 2 29.73 -1.42 15.83
C LYS A 2 29.80 -0.04 16.51
N LEU A 3 29.99 1.05 15.74
CA LEU A 3 29.82 2.41 16.26
C LEU A 3 28.33 2.72 16.42
N ARG A 4 27.83 2.67 17.67
CA ARG A 4 26.54 3.25 18.04
C ARG A 4 26.63 4.78 17.95
N ARG A 5 25.86 5.40 17.06
CA ARG A 5 25.62 6.86 17.09
C ARG A 5 24.80 7.17 18.35
N LYS A 6 25.44 7.70 19.40
CA LYS A 6 24.72 8.40 20.48
C LYS A 6 24.37 9.80 19.98
N ARG A 7 23.12 10.05 19.64
CA ARG A 7 22.58 11.42 19.61
C ARG A 7 22.27 11.80 21.06
N VAL A 8 22.91 12.85 21.57
CA VAL A 8 22.58 13.40 22.89
C VAL A 8 21.40 14.34 22.68
N ALA A 9 20.25 14.00 23.24
CA ALA A 9 19.11 14.91 23.33
C ALA A 9 19.48 16.02 24.32
N ALA A 10 19.70 17.24 23.82
CA ALA A 10 19.83 18.42 24.66
C ALA A 10 18.43 19.01 24.87
N LEU A 11 17.95 18.97 26.11
CA LEU A 11 16.68 19.57 26.53
C LEU A 11 16.86 21.10 26.57
N VAL A 12 16.27 21.82 25.62
CA VAL A 12 16.11 23.28 25.72
C VAL A 12 14.63 23.57 25.92
N MET A 13 14.21 23.65 27.18
CA MET A 13 12.93 24.28 27.50
C MET A 13 13.04 25.78 27.21
N ALA A 14 12.08 26.32 26.46
CA ALA A 14 12.03 27.72 26.09
C ALA A 14 11.89 28.61 27.34
N ALA A 15 13.01 29.11 27.85
CA ALA A 15 13.15 30.41 28.50
C ALA A 15 14.65 30.72 28.69
N GLY A 16 15.20 31.59 27.84
CA GLY A 16 16.51 32.22 28.03
C GLY A 16 17.65 31.63 27.19
N LEU A 17 18.21 32.45 26.30
CA LEU A 17 19.52 32.23 25.70
C LEU A 17 20.56 31.99 26.82
N GLY A 18 21.08 30.78 26.92
CA GLY A 18 22.24 30.45 27.75
C GLY A 18 23.23 29.66 26.90
N ILE A 19 24.20 30.34 26.31
CA ILE A 19 25.37 29.71 25.67
C ILE A 19 26.16 29.01 26.78
N LEU A 20 26.14 27.68 26.81
CA LEU A 20 27.03 26.89 27.67
C LEU A 20 28.39 26.78 26.94
N SER A 21 29.33 27.67 27.26
CA SER A 21 30.71 27.56 26.78
C SER A 21 31.47 26.52 27.61
N VAL A 22 31.74 25.35 27.03
CA VAL A 22 32.77 24.43 27.54
C VAL A 22 34.03 24.68 26.72
N ALA A 23 35.12 25.07 27.39
CA ALA A 23 36.41 25.30 26.75
C ALA A 23 36.96 23.99 26.15
N GLY A 24 37.13 23.98 24.83
CA GLY A 24 37.74 22.87 24.08
C GLY A 24 36.75 22.12 23.19
N GLY A 25 36.66 22.53 21.92
CA GLY A 25 35.88 21.87 20.87
C GLY A 25 34.42 22.34 20.81
N SER A 26 34.12 23.27 19.90
CA SER A 26 32.75 23.68 19.60
C SER A 26 31.99 22.51 18.96
N MET A 27 31.21 21.77 19.76
CA MET A 27 30.22 20.81 19.29
C MET A 27 28.91 21.57 19.04
N THR A 28 28.65 21.97 17.79
CA THR A 28 27.34 22.50 17.40
C THR A 28 26.33 21.35 17.39
N VAL A 29 25.55 21.25 18.47
CA VAL A 29 24.38 20.37 18.53
C VAL A 29 23.23 21.13 17.87
N PHE A 30 22.75 20.65 16.73
CA PHE A 30 21.47 21.10 16.20
C PHE A 30 20.39 20.55 17.15
N ALA A 31 19.75 21.43 17.91
CA ALA A 31 18.59 21.07 18.70
C ALA A 31 17.36 21.14 17.79
N ASP A 32 16.64 20.02 17.65
CA ASP A 32 15.33 20.03 17.02
C ASP A 32 14.41 20.94 17.85
N THR A 33 13.88 21.99 17.24
CA THR A 33 12.99 22.93 17.92
C THR A 33 11.55 22.51 17.67
N TYR A 34 10.93 21.88 18.66
CA TYR A 34 9.51 21.48 18.61
C TYR A 34 8.60 22.62 19.12
N ALA A 35 7.31 22.55 18.78
CA ALA A 35 6.33 23.51 19.27
C ALA A 35 6.28 23.51 20.81
N ALA A 36 6.03 24.68 21.41
CA ALA A 36 5.93 24.81 22.87
C ALA A 36 4.86 23.86 23.43
N GLY A 37 5.19 23.14 24.51
CA GLY A 37 4.32 22.14 25.12
C GLY A 37 4.41 20.73 24.51
N THR A 38 5.29 20.51 23.52
CA THR A 38 5.56 19.17 22.99
C THR A 38 6.42 18.37 23.95
N THR A 39 5.97 17.16 24.29
CA THR A 39 6.69 16.19 25.11
C THR A 39 7.54 15.29 24.23
N VAL A 40 8.84 15.26 24.47
CA VAL A 40 9.77 14.40 23.72
C VAL A 40 9.86 13.03 24.41
N ILE A 41 9.70 11.96 23.64
CA ILE A 41 9.86 10.57 24.10
C ILE A 41 11.15 10.00 23.51
N SER A 42 12.02 9.48 24.38
CA SER A 42 13.37 9.01 24.03
C SER A 42 13.69 7.59 24.51
N SER A 43 12.71 6.89 25.10
CA SER A 43 12.85 5.48 25.49
C SER A 43 11.49 4.77 25.59
N GLY A 44 11.53 3.42 25.59
CA GLY A 44 10.34 2.59 25.81
C GLY A 44 9.72 2.79 27.19
N GLN A 45 10.55 3.02 28.22
CA GLN A 45 10.09 3.29 29.58
C GLN A 45 9.33 4.63 29.68
N GLU A 46 9.83 5.68 29.01
CA GLU A 46 9.12 6.96 28.93
C GLU A 46 7.79 6.80 28.21
N PHE A 47 7.76 6.13 27.06
CA PHE A 47 6.53 5.84 26.33
C PHE A 47 5.52 5.13 27.24
N ALA A 48 5.94 4.05 27.91
CA ALA A 48 5.11 3.30 28.84
C ALA A 48 4.62 4.15 30.01
N SER A 49 5.44 5.08 30.52
CA SER A 49 5.03 5.97 31.61
C SER A 49 3.90 6.91 31.21
N TYR A 50 3.94 7.48 30.00
CA TYR A 50 2.87 8.34 29.48
C TYR A 50 1.61 7.54 29.14
N ALA A 51 1.78 6.29 28.71
CA ALA A 51 0.69 5.37 28.45
C ALA A 51 0.02 4.78 29.71
N SER A 52 0.68 4.84 30.88
CA SER A 52 0.26 4.12 32.09
C SER A 52 -1.09 4.55 32.68
N SER A 53 -1.53 5.77 32.38
CA SER A 53 -2.87 6.28 32.74
C SER A 53 -3.99 5.65 31.91
N GLY A 54 -3.64 4.91 30.86
CA GLY A 54 -4.57 4.42 29.84
C GLY A 54 -4.87 5.45 28.74
N SER A 55 -4.40 6.70 28.86
CA SER A 55 -4.70 7.76 27.88
C SER A 55 -3.57 8.78 27.73
N MET A 56 -3.23 9.09 26.48
CA MET A 56 -2.24 10.08 26.06
C MET A 56 -2.95 11.32 25.50
N TYR A 57 -3.03 12.38 26.30
CA TYR A 57 -3.72 13.64 25.94
C TYR A 57 -2.80 14.73 25.38
N GLY A 58 -1.49 14.63 25.61
CA GLY A 58 -0.51 15.64 25.22
C GLY A 58 -0.14 15.60 23.74
N ASN A 59 0.79 16.50 23.36
CA ASN A 59 1.49 16.46 22.09
C ASN A 59 2.83 15.79 22.30
N TYR A 60 3.06 14.63 21.68
CA TYR A 60 4.23 13.81 21.84
C TYR A 60 5.02 13.72 20.53
N VAL A 61 6.34 13.72 20.63
CA VAL A 61 7.25 13.46 19.51
C VAL A 61 8.32 12.45 19.88
N LEU A 62 8.63 11.52 18.98
CA LEU A 62 9.74 10.58 19.19
C LEU A 62 11.07 11.24 18.80
N ALA A 63 12.08 11.14 19.67
CA ALA A 63 13.44 11.60 19.38
C ALA A 63 14.35 10.49 18.83
N CYS A 64 13.92 9.24 18.95
CA CYS A 64 14.61 8.06 18.46
C CYS A 64 13.63 6.90 18.28
N ASP A 65 14.11 5.80 17.74
CA ASP A 65 13.37 4.55 17.75
C ASP A 65 13.12 4.10 19.20
N ILE A 66 11.93 3.55 19.44
CA ILE A 66 11.43 3.16 20.76
C ILE A 66 11.29 1.64 20.79
N ASP A 67 11.75 0.99 21.85
CA ASP A 67 11.61 -0.46 22.04
C ASP A 67 10.69 -0.75 23.23
N LEU A 68 9.52 -1.32 22.95
CA LEU A 68 8.52 -1.69 23.94
C LEU A 68 8.68 -3.13 24.44
N SER A 69 9.64 -3.91 23.92
CA SER A 69 9.79 -5.32 24.31
C SER A 69 10.07 -5.53 25.81
N ALA A 70 10.80 -4.59 26.43
CA ALA A 70 11.08 -4.60 27.87
C ALA A 70 10.01 -3.89 28.71
N SER A 71 9.07 -3.18 28.08
CA SER A 71 8.00 -2.45 28.75
C SER A 71 6.76 -2.48 27.85
N PRO A 72 6.07 -3.64 27.77
CA PRO A 72 4.97 -3.83 26.84
C PRO A 72 3.86 -2.81 27.05
N VAL A 73 3.39 -2.21 25.97
CA VAL A 73 2.27 -1.27 25.97
C VAL A 73 1.20 -1.76 25.00
N GLY A 74 -0.05 -1.70 25.44
CA GLY A 74 -1.22 -2.01 24.62
C GLY A 74 -2.49 -1.43 25.25
N GLY A 75 -3.49 -1.16 24.42
CA GLY A 75 -4.80 -0.71 24.88
C GLY A 75 -4.87 0.77 25.27
N VAL A 76 -3.98 1.61 24.74
CA VAL A 76 -3.90 3.04 25.08
C VAL A 76 -4.91 3.87 24.28
N TRP A 77 -5.49 4.90 24.89
CA TRP A 77 -6.28 5.91 24.19
C TRP A 77 -5.38 7.08 23.79
N LEU A 78 -5.32 7.41 22.50
CA LEU A 78 -4.64 8.60 22.01
C LEU A 78 -5.67 9.70 21.77
N GLU A 79 -5.68 10.70 22.64
CA GLU A 79 -6.59 11.85 22.59
C GLU A 79 -5.87 13.14 22.17
N GLY A 80 -4.54 13.14 22.22
CA GLY A 80 -3.68 14.20 21.69
C GLY A 80 -2.94 13.76 20.42
N THR A 81 -1.75 14.31 20.19
CA THR A 81 -0.93 13.98 19.01
C THR A 81 0.26 13.10 19.39
N LEU A 82 0.54 12.05 18.62
CA LEU A 82 1.83 11.37 18.61
C LEU A 82 2.45 11.47 17.22
N ASP A 83 3.54 12.22 17.12
CA ASP A 83 4.37 12.32 15.92
C ASP A 83 5.60 11.42 16.06
N GLY A 84 5.69 10.38 15.24
CA GLY A 84 6.84 9.49 15.20
C GLY A 84 8.10 10.13 14.66
N ASN A 85 8.02 11.27 13.97
CA ASN A 85 9.16 11.95 13.37
C ASN A 85 10.04 11.01 12.50
N GLY A 86 9.43 10.03 11.86
CA GLY A 86 10.10 9.02 11.03
C GLY A 86 10.71 7.84 11.80
N HIS A 87 10.51 7.75 13.12
CA HIS A 87 11.04 6.68 13.96
C HIS A 87 10.16 5.42 13.99
N THR A 88 10.79 4.31 14.41
CA THR A 88 10.13 3.01 14.61
C THR A 88 9.85 2.73 16.08
N ILE A 89 8.67 2.21 16.38
CA ILE A 89 8.30 1.60 17.65
C ILE A 89 8.37 0.08 17.49
N TYR A 90 9.38 -0.55 18.10
CA TYR A 90 9.57 -2.00 18.15
C TYR A 90 8.78 -2.64 19.29
N GLY A 91 8.46 -3.92 19.13
CA GLY A 91 7.73 -4.69 20.14
C GLY A 91 6.22 -4.38 20.15
N ALA A 92 5.68 -3.79 19.08
CA ALA A 92 4.25 -3.61 18.93
C ALA A 92 3.53 -4.97 18.96
N GLY A 93 2.43 -5.06 19.71
CA GLY A 93 1.69 -6.32 19.92
C GLY A 93 2.17 -7.17 21.10
N SER A 94 3.34 -6.87 21.71
CA SER A 94 3.86 -7.60 22.89
C SER A 94 2.92 -7.54 24.11
N GLY A 95 2.04 -6.54 24.19
CA GLY A 95 0.99 -6.43 25.20
C GLY A 95 -0.23 -7.34 24.97
N GLY A 96 -0.24 -8.18 23.94
CA GLY A 96 -1.36 -9.08 23.61
C GLY A 96 -2.56 -8.38 22.95
N GLN A 97 -2.42 -7.12 22.56
CA GLN A 97 -3.42 -6.30 21.89
C GLN A 97 -2.72 -5.19 21.07
N SER A 98 -3.51 -4.43 20.30
CA SER A 98 -3.04 -3.22 19.60
C SER A 98 -2.38 -2.23 20.58
N VAL A 99 -1.36 -1.48 20.12
CA VAL A 99 -0.73 -0.43 20.95
C VAL A 99 -1.78 0.57 21.42
N PHE A 100 -2.63 1.01 20.49
CA PHE A 100 -3.76 1.88 20.80
C PHE A 100 -5.07 1.10 20.81
N GLN A 101 -5.85 1.25 21.87
CA GLN A 101 -7.26 0.85 21.89
C GLN A 101 -8.08 1.78 21.00
N ASN A 102 -7.83 3.08 21.12
CA ASN A 102 -8.62 4.11 20.46
C ASN A 102 -7.73 5.30 20.08
N ILE A 103 -7.90 5.79 18.87
CA ILE A 103 -7.46 7.13 18.49
C ILE A 103 -8.73 7.99 18.50
N GLY A 104 -8.85 8.83 19.53
CA GLY A 104 -10.03 9.66 19.76
C GLY A 104 -10.26 10.68 18.65
N SER A 105 -11.39 11.39 18.67
CA SER A 105 -11.74 12.36 17.61
C SER A 105 -10.79 13.56 17.51
N GLN A 106 -10.03 13.84 18.59
CA GLN A 106 -8.94 14.81 18.61
C GLN A 106 -7.56 14.16 18.44
N GLY A 107 -7.51 12.83 18.43
CA GLY A 107 -6.31 12.03 18.32
C GLY A 107 -5.68 12.14 16.94
N ALA A 108 -4.37 12.35 16.90
CA ALA A 108 -3.59 12.34 15.66
C ALA A 108 -2.34 11.47 15.82
N LEU A 109 -2.26 10.39 15.05
CA LEU A 109 -1.09 9.53 14.96
C LEU A 109 -0.41 9.72 13.61
N LYS A 110 0.86 10.12 13.61
CA LYS A 110 1.57 10.38 12.35
C LYS A 110 3.04 10.03 12.33
N ASN A 111 3.57 9.80 11.12
CA ASN A 111 5.00 9.68 10.82
C ASN A 111 5.73 8.60 11.65
N VAL A 112 5.07 7.48 11.92
CA VAL A 112 5.61 6.42 12.80
C VAL A 112 5.51 5.06 12.13
N THR A 113 6.52 4.23 12.35
CA THR A 113 6.43 2.81 12.00
C THR A 113 6.24 1.96 13.25
N PHE A 114 5.33 1.00 13.23
CA PHE A 114 5.18 -0.04 14.25
C PHE A 114 5.74 -1.35 13.75
N ASP A 115 6.56 -2.02 14.55
CA ASP A 115 7.24 -3.26 14.19
C ASP A 115 7.08 -4.28 15.31
N GLY A 116 6.60 -5.48 14.97
CA GLY A 116 6.40 -6.53 15.96
C GLY A 116 5.51 -7.67 15.51
N THR A 117 4.93 -8.36 16.48
CA THR A 117 4.03 -9.49 16.24
C THR A 117 2.95 -9.49 17.30
N LEU A 118 1.70 -9.61 16.86
CA LEU A 118 0.52 -9.68 17.70
C LEU A 118 -0.12 -11.05 17.54
N ASN A 119 0.02 -11.89 18.58
CA ASN A 119 -0.61 -13.19 18.65
C ASN A 119 -1.90 -13.08 19.47
N VAL A 120 -3.04 -13.45 18.89
CA VAL A 120 -4.37 -13.36 19.48
C VAL A 120 -4.95 -14.76 19.59
N ASN A 121 -5.23 -15.20 20.82
CA ASN A 121 -6.03 -16.40 21.08
C ASN A 121 -7.40 -15.95 21.58
N ALA A 122 -8.34 -15.80 20.65
CA ALA A 122 -9.64 -15.23 20.93
C ALA A 122 -10.58 -16.29 21.53
N THR A 123 -11.30 -15.95 22.60
CA THR A 123 -12.36 -16.81 23.16
C THR A 123 -13.77 -16.34 22.76
N GLN A 124 -13.86 -15.15 22.18
CA GLN A 124 -15.08 -14.50 21.69
C GLN A 124 -14.71 -13.54 20.55
N TYR A 125 -15.72 -12.93 19.94
CA TYR A 125 -15.50 -11.92 18.91
C TYR A 125 -14.70 -10.71 19.43
N LEU A 126 -13.66 -10.32 18.71
CA LEU A 126 -12.78 -9.20 19.04
C LEU A 126 -12.46 -8.37 17.79
N ASP A 127 -12.07 -7.12 18.04
CA ASP A 127 -11.55 -6.21 17.02
C ASP A 127 -10.09 -5.94 17.31
N ILE A 128 -9.24 -6.12 16.31
CA ILE A 128 -7.79 -5.98 16.42
C ILE A 128 -7.26 -5.15 15.26
N GLY A 129 -6.41 -4.17 15.55
CA GLY A 129 -5.60 -3.48 14.55
C GLY A 129 -4.10 -3.72 14.78
N GLY A 130 -3.29 -3.72 13.72
CA GLY A 130 -1.84 -3.75 13.90
C GLY A 130 -1.32 -2.55 14.69
N ILE A 131 -1.98 -1.38 14.55
CA ILE A 131 -1.67 -0.16 15.29
C ILE A 131 -2.75 0.17 16.32
N SER A 132 -4.01 0.26 15.87
CA SER A 132 -5.12 0.71 16.71
C SER A 132 -6.36 -0.16 16.56
N LYS A 133 -7.08 -0.47 17.64
CA LYS A 133 -8.40 -1.12 17.51
C LYS A 133 -9.41 -0.17 16.84
N ASN A 134 -9.62 1.02 17.39
CA ASN A 134 -10.58 2.01 16.88
C ASN A 134 -9.87 3.30 16.44
N ASN A 135 -10.39 3.95 15.41
CA ASN A 135 -9.98 5.30 15.01
C ASN A 135 -11.20 6.20 14.77
N ALA A 136 -11.31 7.28 15.55
CA ALA A 136 -12.22 8.40 15.30
C ALA A 136 -11.48 9.69 14.91
N GLY A 137 -10.15 9.71 15.01
CA GLY A 137 -9.29 10.83 14.68
C GLY A 137 -8.59 10.66 13.34
N THR A 138 -7.28 10.93 13.30
CA THR A 138 -6.45 10.81 12.10
C THR A 138 -5.29 9.86 12.31
N ILE A 139 -5.13 8.91 11.37
CA ILE A 139 -3.91 8.12 11.20
C ILE A 139 -3.29 8.52 9.86
N GLU A 140 -2.07 9.06 9.89
CA GLU A 140 -1.41 9.59 8.71
C GLU A 140 0.05 9.15 8.60
N ASN A 141 0.53 8.76 7.41
CA ASN A 141 1.95 8.49 7.19
C ASN A 141 2.51 7.47 8.20
N CYS A 142 1.74 6.41 8.45
CA CYS A 142 2.08 5.36 9.39
C CYS A 142 2.34 4.05 8.66
N VAL A 143 3.32 3.28 9.15
CA VAL A 143 3.63 1.96 8.62
C VAL A 143 3.39 0.92 9.72
N SER A 144 2.68 -0.16 9.40
CA SER A 144 2.59 -1.34 10.26
C SER A 144 3.39 -2.48 9.64
N ARG A 145 4.45 -2.90 10.32
CA ARG A 145 5.17 -4.16 10.10
C ARG A 145 4.78 -5.19 11.17
N VAL A 146 3.56 -5.10 11.69
CA VAL A 146 3.07 -6.00 12.73
C VAL A 146 2.47 -7.23 12.08
N ASN A 147 3.08 -8.40 12.29
CA ASN A 147 2.45 -9.66 11.90
C ASN A 147 1.32 -10.00 12.88
N ILE A 148 0.12 -10.26 12.37
CA ILE A 148 -1.08 -10.53 13.18
C ILE A 148 -1.46 -12.00 12.99
N ASN A 149 -1.35 -12.79 14.06
CA ASN A 149 -1.72 -14.20 14.07
C ASN A 149 -2.92 -14.42 14.97
N VAL A 150 -4.01 -14.97 14.44
CA VAL A 150 -5.26 -15.20 15.15
C VAL A 150 -5.59 -16.68 15.21
N ASP A 151 -5.84 -17.18 16.42
CA ASP A 151 -6.41 -18.50 16.69
C ASP A 151 -7.62 -18.38 17.63
N GLY A 152 -8.42 -19.45 17.72
CA GLY A 152 -9.62 -19.50 18.54
C GLY A 152 -10.86 -18.96 17.82
N ALA A 153 -11.63 -18.10 18.49
CA ALA A 153 -12.84 -17.49 17.98
C ALA A 153 -12.55 -16.48 16.85
N LYS A 154 -13.58 -16.20 16.03
CA LYS A 154 -13.50 -15.22 14.94
C LYS A 154 -13.23 -13.82 15.47
N VAL A 155 -12.42 -13.07 14.73
CA VAL A 155 -12.14 -11.66 15.02
C VAL A 155 -12.27 -10.80 13.76
N ARG A 156 -12.35 -9.48 13.93
CA ARG A 156 -12.14 -8.48 12.89
C ARG A 156 -10.71 -7.94 12.97
N VAL A 157 -10.02 -7.88 11.84
CA VAL A 157 -8.64 -7.42 11.75
C VAL A 157 -8.48 -6.30 10.72
N GLY A 158 -7.74 -5.26 11.08
CA GLY A 158 -7.09 -4.36 10.12
C GLY A 158 -5.58 -4.33 10.33
N GLY A 159 -4.77 -4.37 9.27
CA GLY A 159 -3.31 -4.24 9.42
C GLY A 159 -2.88 -2.91 10.04
N ILE A 160 -3.70 -1.86 9.91
CA ILE A 160 -3.56 -0.58 10.62
C ILE A 160 -4.61 -0.45 11.72
N VAL A 161 -5.90 -0.46 11.34
CA VAL A 161 -7.02 -0.20 12.25
C VAL A 161 -8.16 -1.17 12.06
N SER A 162 -8.74 -1.69 13.15
CA SER A 162 -9.88 -2.60 13.04
C SER A 162 -11.16 -1.87 12.62
N GLN A 163 -11.59 -0.86 13.39
CA GLN A 163 -12.78 -0.07 13.11
C GLN A 163 -12.39 1.40 12.88
N ASN A 164 -12.72 1.92 11.71
CA ASN A 164 -12.41 3.31 11.36
C ASN A 164 -13.69 4.13 11.21
N VAL A 165 -13.84 5.21 11.97
CA VAL A 165 -14.83 6.27 11.74
C VAL A 165 -14.19 7.63 11.46
N GLY A 166 -12.86 7.72 11.58
CA GLY A 166 -12.03 8.88 11.28
C GLY A 166 -11.40 8.83 9.89
N THR A 167 -10.22 9.44 9.77
CA THR A 167 -9.42 9.49 8.53
C THR A 167 -8.21 8.57 8.61
N VAL A 168 -7.94 7.83 7.52
CA VAL A 168 -6.71 7.06 7.34
C VAL A 168 -6.07 7.44 6.02
N LYS A 169 -4.85 8.01 6.04
CA LYS A 169 -4.19 8.47 4.81
C LYS A 169 -2.69 8.17 4.79
N ASN A 170 -2.14 7.91 3.61
CA ASN A 170 -0.70 7.65 3.44
C ASN A 170 -0.17 6.50 4.32
N CYS A 171 -1.01 5.50 4.61
CA CYS A 171 -0.64 4.41 5.52
C CYS A 171 -0.25 3.15 4.77
N THR A 172 0.76 2.43 5.26
CA THR A 172 1.20 1.16 4.66
C THR A 172 1.14 0.01 5.66
N ASN A 173 0.52 -1.10 5.28
CA ASN A 173 0.69 -2.37 5.98
C ASN A 173 1.69 -3.26 5.22
N GLU A 174 2.74 -3.70 5.91
CA GLU A 174 3.73 -4.67 5.41
C GLU A 174 3.73 -5.95 6.24
N GLY A 175 3.01 -5.99 7.37
CA GLY A 175 2.86 -7.19 8.19
C GLY A 175 1.81 -8.15 7.63
N ASP A 176 2.07 -9.46 7.75
CA ASP A 176 1.13 -10.49 7.32
C ASP A 176 -0.03 -10.64 8.32
N ILE A 177 -1.22 -10.92 7.80
CA ILE A 177 -2.44 -11.20 8.58
C ILE A 177 -2.82 -12.66 8.35
N TYR A 178 -2.87 -13.45 9.42
CA TYR A 178 -3.12 -14.89 9.34
C TYR A 178 -4.04 -15.37 10.47
N GLY A 179 -5.05 -16.18 10.16
CA GLY A 179 -5.81 -16.86 11.22
C GLY A 179 -7.31 -17.01 10.98
N THR A 180 -8.02 -17.40 12.05
CA THR A 180 -9.49 -17.54 12.07
C THR A 180 -10.16 -16.15 12.19
N ILE A 181 -10.46 -15.53 11.05
CA ILE A 181 -10.84 -14.11 10.97
C ILE A 181 -12.12 -13.97 10.15
N SER A 182 -13.14 -13.28 10.66
CA SER A 182 -14.40 -13.03 9.93
C SER A 182 -14.32 -11.86 8.96
N GLU A 183 -13.55 -10.83 9.32
CA GLU A 183 -13.38 -9.59 8.56
C GLU A 183 -11.90 -9.21 8.58
N ALA A 184 -11.22 -9.25 7.43
CA ALA A 184 -9.81 -8.96 7.32
C ALA A 184 -9.53 -7.87 6.28
N GLY A 185 -9.03 -6.72 6.74
CA GLY A 185 -8.53 -5.66 5.88
C GLY A 185 -7.03 -5.53 6.00
N GLY A 186 -6.31 -5.38 4.89
CA GLY A 186 -4.88 -5.06 4.94
C GLY A 186 -4.63 -3.71 5.63
N ILE A 187 -5.58 -2.78 5.58
CA ILE A 187 -5.52 -1.50 6.30
C ILE A 187 -6.63 -1.43 7.35
N ILE A 188 -7.89 -1.60 6.94
CA ILE A 188 -9.09 -1.36 7.75
C ILE A 188 -9.98 -2.61 7.79
N GLY A 189 -10.33 -3.10 8.98
CA GLY A 189 -11.32 -4.18 9.11
C GLY A 189 -12.70 -3.72 8.63
N SER A 190 -13.28 -2.74 9.32
CA SER A 190 -14.57 -2.13 9.00
C SER A 190 -14.44 -0.60 8.92
N ASN A 191 -14.92 -0.03 7.82
CA ASN A 191 -14.88 1.40 7.56
C ASN A 191 -16.27 2.04 7.67
N GLY A 192 -16.34 2.99 8.59
CA GLY A 192 -17.36 4.02 8.73
C GLY A 192 -16.81 5.44 8.52
N GLY A 193 -15.53 5.62 8.19
CA GLY A 193 -14.91 6.92 7.95
C GLY A 193 -15.18 7.48 6.56
N ALA A 194 -15.06 8.80 6.40
CA ALA A 194 -15.36 9.49 5.14
C ALA A 194 -14.22 9.41 4.11
N LEU A 195 -12.96 9.27 4.57
CA LEU A 195 -11.79 9.32 3.69
C LEU A 195 -10.76 8.24 4.07
N VAL A 196 -10.42 7.44 3.06
CA VAL A 196 -9.26 6.54 3.04
C VAL A 196 -8.46 6.86 1.79
N SER A 197 -7.22 7.36 1.92
CA SER A 197 -6.44 7.74 0.73
C SER A 197 -4.99 7.31 0.78
N ASP A 198 -4.43 7.00 -0.38
CA ASP A 198 -2.99 6.76 -0.58
C ASP A 198 -2.45 5.64 0.34
N CYS A 199 -3.31 4.66 0.63
CA CYS A 199 -2.98 3.55 1.51
C CYS A 199 -2.52 2.33 0.72
N VAL A 200 -1.52 1.61 1.25
CA VAL A 200 -0.91 0.47 0.56
C VAL A 200 -0.87 -0.76 1.47
N ASN A 201 -1.43 -1.88 1.00
CA ASN A 201 -1.19 -3.18 1.63
C ASN A 201 -0.18 -3.99 0.82
N LYS A 202 0.92 -4.37 1.47
CA LYS A 202 1.93 -5.30 0.94
C LYS A 202 1.92 -6.65 1.66
N GLY A 203 1.41 -6.70 2.89
CA GLY A 203 1.31 -7.92 3.68
C GLY A 203 0.26 -8.88 3.12
N ASN A 204 0.54 -10.18 3.19
CA ASN A 204 -0.41 -11.20 2.75
C ASN A 204 -1.55 -11.34 3.77
N ILE A 205 -2.74 -11.68 3.28
CA ILE A 205 -3.90 -11.98 4.11
C ILE A 205 -4.31 -13.42 3.86
N THR A 206 -4.20 -14.26 4.89
CA THR A 206 -4.50 -15.69 4.79
C THR A 206 -5.52 -16.09 5.86
N ILE A 207 -6.74 -16.38 5.43
CA ILE A 207 -7.84 -16.76 6.32
C ILE A 207 -7.86 -18.28 6.53
N LYS A 208 -7.83 -18.70 7.79
CA LYS A 208 -8.12 -20.09 8.19
C LYS A 208 -9.63 -20.27 8.23
N ASN A 209 -10.15 -21.07 7.31
CA ASN A 209 -11.56 -21.45 7.34
C ASN A 209 -11.74 -22.57 8.37
N ALA A 210 -12.57 -22.32 9.39
CA ALA A 210 -12.98 -23.34 10.36
C ALA A 210 -14.50 -23.61 10.32
N ASP A 211 -15.32 -22.66 9.85
CA ASP A 211 -16.78 -22.79 9.88
C ASP A 211 -17.54 -22.13 8.70
N GLU A 212 -18.85 -22.42 8.62
CA GLU A 212 -19.85 -22.14 7.56
C GLU A 212 -20.34 -20.67 7.46
N TYR A 213 -19.49 -19.67 7.69
CA TYR A 213 -19.92 -18.26 7.65
C TYR A 213 -19.30 -17.49 6.49
N ALA A 214 -19.94 -16.39 6.10
CA ALA A 214 -19.39 -15.50 5.10
C ALA A 214 -18.22 -14.69 5.69
N TYR A 215 -17.05 -14.81 5.05
CA TYR A 215 -15.84 -14.08 5.40
C TYR A 215 -15.70 -12.86 4.50
N ARG A 216 -15.41 -11.68 5.06
CA ARG A 216 -15.16 -10.45 4.30
C ARG A 216 -13.67 -10.17 4.30
N VAL A 217 -13.07 -10.08 3.13
CA VAL A 217 -11.62 -9.90 2.98
C VAL A 217 -11.37 -8.83 1.94
N GLY A 218 -10.63 -7.79 2.33
CA GLY A 218 -10.21 -6.72 1.43
C GLY A 218 -8.72 -6.45 1.57
N GLY A 219 -8.03 -6.23 0.45
CA GLY A 219 -6.62 -5.83 0.52
C GLY A 219 -6.45 -4.49 1.25
N ILE A 220 -7.47 -3.62 1.21
CA ILE A 220 -7.49 -2.36 1.96
C ILE A 220 -8.58 -2.39 3.03
N ILE A 221 -9.84 -2.60 2.64
CA ILE A 221 -11.01 -2.54 3.55
C ILE A 221 -11.80 -3.85 3.46
N ALA A 222 -12.01 -4.55 4.58
CA ALA A 222 -12.82 -5.78 4.55
C ALA A 222 -14.31 -5.46 4.31
N ASP A 223 -14.82 -4.47 5.03
CA ASP A 223 -16.22 -4.04 5.01
C ASP A 223 -16.32 -2.51 4.97
N ASP A 224 -16.73 -1.96 3.82
CA ASP A 224 -17.00 -0.52 3.67
C ASP A 224 -18.51 -0.26 3.74
N GLY A 225 -19.03 -0.18 4.96
CA GLY A 225 -20.48 -0.31 5.15
C GLY A 225 -21.06 0.12 6.48
N ASP A 226 -20.33 0.83 7.35
CA ASP A 226 -20.92 1.23 8.63
C ASP A 226 -22.13 2.18 8.44
N TYR A 227 -23.32 1.65 8.73
CA TYR A 227 -24.64 2.16 8.33
C TYR A 227 -25.15 3.32 9.21
N ASP A 228 -24.55 3.54 10.38
CA ASP A 228 -25.14 4.40 11.42
C ASP A 228 -24.46 5.78 11.55
N LEU A 229 -23.59 6.15 10.59
CA LEU A 229 -22.95 7.47 10.53
C LEU A 229 -23.48 8.30 9.35
N PRO A 230 -24.12 9.47 9.59
CA PRO A 230 -24.60 10.33 8.52
C PRO A 230 -23.41 11.04 7.83
N GLN A 231 -22.93 10.46 6.74
CA GLN A 231 -21.89 11.06 5.88
C GLN A 231 -22.47 11.31 4.50
N SER A 232 -22.33 12.53 3.97
CA SER A 232 -22.83 12.85 2.62
C SER A 232 -22.00 12.23 1.49
N ALA A 233 -20.73 11.89 1.75
CA ALA A 233 -19.83 11.29 0.78
C ALA A 233 -18.73 10.46 1.45
N VAL A 234 -18.31 9.39 0.78
CA VAL A 234 -17.26 8.47 1.23
C VAL A 234 -16.31 8.24 0.07
N SER A 235 -15.01 8.33 0.32
CA SER A 235 -13.98 8.24 -0.72
C SER A 235 -12.85 7.32 -0.31
N VAL A 236 -12.58 6.32 -1.15
CA VAL A 236 -11.38 5.48 -1.12
C VAL A 236 -10.56 5.80 -2.37
N ILE A 237 -9.40 6.44 -2.19
CA ILE A 237 -8.67 7.07 -3.29
C ILE A 237 -7.21 6.60 -3.31
N ASN A 238 -6.69 6.26 -4.50
CA ASN A 238 -5.27 5.91 -4.71
C ASN A 238 -4.78 4.75 -3.82
N CYS A 239 -5.66 3.84 -3.41
CA CYS A 239 -5.30 2.75 -2.53
C CYS A 239 -4.82 1.53 -3.32
N LYS A 240 -3.78 0.84 -2.83
CA LYS A 240 -3.13 -0.25 -3.58
C LYS A 240 -2.93 -1.50 -2.75
N ASN A 241 -3.26 -2.65 -3.32
CA ASN A 241 -2.94 -3.95 -2.74
C ASN A 241 -1.92 -4.69 -3.61
N SER A 242 -0.84 -5.15 -3.00
CA SER A 242 0.14 -6.07 -3.61
C SER A 242 0.35 -7.35 -2.81
N GLY A 243 -0.23 -7.45 -1.60
CA GLY A 243 -0.23 -8.69 -0.83
C GLY A 243 -1.21 -9.71 -1.41
N ASP A 244 -0.87 -10.99 -1.35
CA ASP A 244 -1.77 -12.06 -1.79
C ASP A 244 -2.87 -12.29 -0.75
N LEU A 245 -4.09 -12.48 -1.22
CA LEU A 245 -5.27 -12.77 -0.40
C LEU A 245 -5.71 -14.20 -0.68
N LYS A 246 -5.78 -15.02 0.36
CA LYS A 246 -6.19 -16.43 0.19
C LYS A 246 -6.91 -17.01 1.38
N THR A 247 -7.71 -18.03 1.13
CA THR A 247 -8.24 -18.93 2.16
C THR A 247 -7.41 -20.23 2.21
N THR A 248 -7.16 -20.80 3.40
CA THR A 248 -6.33 -22.02 3.52
C THR A 248 -7.05 -23.32 3.19
N GLN A 249 -8.38 -23.36 3.30
CA GLN A 249 -9.20 -24.53 2.99
C GLN A 249 -10.29 -24.14 2.00
N ALA A 250 -10.60 -25.03 1.07
CA ALA A 250 -11.87 -25.00 0.37
C ALA A 250 -12.96 -25.14 1.45
N GLY A 251 -13.98 -24.28 1.46
CA GLY A 251 -14.89 -24.22 2.60
C GLY A 251 -16.27 -23.78 2.17
N THR A 252 -17.28 -24.27 2.87
CA THR A 252 -18.71 -24.28 2.52
C THR A 252 -19.43 -22.94 2.63
N GLY A 253 -18.72 -21.87 2.97
CA GLY A 253 -19.27 -20.52 3.09
C GLY A 253 -18.87 -19.64 1.91
N CYS A 254 -19.78 -18.75 1.51
CA CYS A 254 -19.49 -17.69 0.54
C CYS A 254 -18.40 -16.76 1.11
N THR A 255 -17.17 -16.85 0.59
CA THR A 255 -16.16 -15.82 0.87
C THR A 255 -16.43 -14.60 -0.02
N TYR A 256 -16.31 -13.41 0.57
CA TYR A 256 -16.32 -12.12 -0.11
C TYR A 256 -14.90 -11.57 -0.14
N MET A 257 -14.14 -11.86 -1.20
CA MET A 257 -12.73 -11.46 -1.32
C MET A 257 -12.51 -10.42 -2.42
N GLY A 258 -12.21 -9.19 -2.01
CA GLY A 258 -11.88 -8.11 -2.92
C GLY A 258 -10.41 -7.73 -2.83
N GLY A 259 -9.76 -7.49 -3.97
CA GLY A 259 -8.37 -7.01 -3.94
C GLY A 259 -8.22 -5.67 -3.22
N ILE A 260 -9.27 -4.84 -3.18
CA ILE A 260 -9.30 -3.58 -2.42
C ILE A 260 -10.39 -3.62 -1.34
N ILE A 261 -11.63 -3.93 -1.71
CA ILE A 261 -12.81 -3.88 -0.84
C ILE A 261 -13.48 -5.25 -0.79
N GLY A 262 -13.60 -5.86 0.39
CA GLY A 262 -14.30 -7.14 0.53
C GLY A 262 -15.79 -6.99 0.20
N VAL A 263 -16.48 -6.11 0.91
CA VAL A 263 -17.88 -5.75 0.66
C VAL A 263 -18.05 -4.24 0.65
N ALA A 264 -18.70 -3.74 -0.39
CA ALA A 264 -19.09 -2.35 -0.54
C ALA A 264 -20.59 -2.23 -0.26
N MET A 265 -20.96 -1.55 0.82
CA MET A 265 -22.35 -1.39 1.22
C MET A 265 -22.85 0.03 1.05
N GLN A 266 -24.17 0.18 1.01
CA GLN A 266 -24.80 1.50 1.05
C GLN A 266 -24.52 2.18 2.39
N ARG A 267 -23.96 3.39 2.36
CA ARG A 267 -23.70 4.17 3.57
C ARG A 267 -24.77 5.24 3.73
N GLY A 268 -25.77 5.06 4.59
CA GLY A 268 -26.79 6.10 4.85
C GLY A 268 -27.67 6.52 3.64
N THR A 269 -28.33 7.67 3.77
CA THR A 269 -29.26 8.25 2.78
C THR A 269 -28.59 9.38 1.98
N GLN A 270 -28.84 9.48 0.67
CA GLN A 270 -28.30 10.53 -0.21
C GLN A 270 -26.76 10.60 -0.26
N THR A 271 -26.12 9.45 -0.26
CA THR A 271 -24.66 9.35 -0.20
C THR A 271 -24.09 8.88 -1.51
N THR A 272 -22.88 9.35 -1.79
CA THR A 272 -22.06 8.80 -2.87
C THR A 272 -20.83 8.16 -2.26
N VAL A 273 -20.67 6.86 -2.49
CA VAL A 273 -19.44 6.12 -2.18
C VAL A 273 -18.60 6.04 -3.44
N SER A 274 -17.34 6.47 -3.35
CA SER A 274 -16.42 6.53 -4.48
C SER A 274 -15.16 5.72 -4.21
N TYR A 275 -14.77 4.92 -5.20
CA TYR A 275 -13.53 4.18 -5.26
C TYR A 275 -12.77 4.68 -6.49
N THR A 276 -11.68 5.40 -6.27
CA THR A 276 -10.99 6.11 -7.36
C THR A 276 -9.51 5.76 -7.40
N ASN A 277 -9.03 5.39 -8.58
CA ASN A 277 -7.62 5.06 -8.82
C ASN A 277 -7.06 3.97 -7.89
N CYS A 278 -7.90 3.00 -7.51
CA CYS A 278 -7.48 1.89 -6.67
C CYS A 278 -6.92 0.74 -7.52
N GLU A 279 -5.86 0.09 -7.04
CA GLU A 279 -5.14 -0.92 -7.83
C GLU A 279 -4.84 -2.19 -7.03
N ASN A 280 -5.30 -3.33 -7.53
CA ASN A 280 -4.90 -4.63 -7.03
C ASN A 280 -3.88 -5.29 -7.96
N THR A 281 -2.77 -5.72 -7.39
CA THR A 281 -1.76 -6.54 -8.08
C THR A 281 -1.50 -7.86 -7.36
N GLY A 282 -2.00 -8.03 -6.13
CA GLY A 282 -1.90 -9.27 -5.37
C GLY A 282 -2.85 -10.34 -5.92
N ASN A 283 -2.44 -11.60 -5.83
CA ASN A 283 -3.27 -12.71 -6.27
C ASN A 283 -4.38 -12.98 -5.27
N LEU A 284 -5.57 -13.32 -5.77
CA LEU A 284 -6.76 -13.58 -4.98
C LEU A 284 -7.16 -15.05 -5.15
N SER A 285 -7.35 -15.78 -4.05
CA SER A 285 -7.77 -17.17 -4.11
C SER A 285 -8.77 -17.52 -3.02
N ALA A 286 -10.02 -17.76 -3.41
CA ALA A 286 -11.10 -18.09 -2.49
C ALA A 286 -12.26 -18.80 -3.22
N ARG A 287 -13.21 -19.32 -2.44
CA ARG A 287 -14.49 -19.84 -2.94
C ARG A 287 -15.64 -18.89 -2.58
N GLY A 288 -16.49 -18.56 -3.55
CA GLY A 288 -17.59 -17.60 -3.40
C GLY A 288 -17.45 -16.43 -4.36
N ASN A 289 -17.58 -15.20 -3.87
CA ASN A 289 -17.48 -14.00 -4.69
C ASN A 289 -16.07 -13.42 -4.58
N VAL A 290 -15.39 -13.31 -5.71
CA VAL A 290 -14.03 -12.76 -5.76
C VAL A 290 -13.97 -11.68 -6.84
N GLY A 291 -13.58 -10.48 -6.43
CA GLY A 291 -13.45 -9.33 -7.31
C GLY A 291 -12.05 -8.74 -7.23
N GLY A 292 -11.45 -8.41 -8.36
CA GLY A 292 -10.12 -7.79 -8.35
C GLY A 292 -10.07 -6.46 -7.59
N ILE A 293 -11.18 -5.70 -7.56
CA ILE A 293 -11.32 -4.48 -6.75
C ILE A 293 -12.32 -4.69 -5.61
N ILE A 294 -13.59 -4.95 -5.94
CA ILE A 294 -14.68 -5.12 -4.97
C ILE A 294 -15.23 -6.54 -5.05
N SER A 295 -15.28 -7.32 -3.98
CA SER A 295 -15.89 -8.65 -4.12
C SER A 295 -17.41 -8.58 -4.31
N TYR A 296 -18.10 -7.81 -3.45
CA TYR A 296 -19.56 -7.76 -3.42
C TYR A 296 -20.07 -6.36 -3.21
N ILE A 297 -21.03 -5.95 -4.04
CA ILE A 297 -21.72 -4.66 -3.93
C ILE A 297 -23.13 -4.92 -3.41
N GLU A 298 -23.44 -4.41 -2.21
CA GLU A 298 -24.71 -4.61 -1.51
C GLU A 298 -25.41 -3.27 -1.25
N TYR A 299 -26.42 -2.96 -2.06
CA TYR A 299 -27.14 -1.67 -2.00
C TYR A 299 -28.65 -1.88 -1.91
N GLY A 300 -29.30 -1.28 -0.92
CA GLY A 300 -30.75 -1.24 -0.83
C GLY A 300 -31.45 -2.43 -0.19
N MET A 301 -30.74 -3.30 0.51
CA MET A 301 -31.37 -4.37 1.28
C MET A 301 -32.07 -3.80 2.54
N ARG A 302 -33.28 -4.28 2.85
CA ARG A 302 -34.12 -3.80 3.97
C ARG A 302 -33.44 -4.06 5.33
N LYS A 303 -33.15 -3.02 6.12
CA LYS A 303 -32.86 -3.13 7.56
C LYS A 303 -34.17 -2.95 8.33
N ASN A 304 -34.52 -3.90 9.19
CA ASN A 304 -35.71 -3.84 10.06
C ASN A 304 -37.06 -3.59 9.33
N ASN A 305 -37.23 -4.15 8.12
CA ASN A 305 -38.44 -3.98 7.32
C ASN A 305 -38.74 -2.52 6.89
N ALA A 306 -37.79 -1.58 7.08
CA ALA A 306 -37.92 -0.20 6.63
C ALA A 306 -37.23 -0.04 5.26
N THR A 307 -38.00 0.38 4.26
CA THR A 307 -37.45 0.84 2.97
C THR A 307 -36.60 2.08 3.21
N VAL A 308 -35.37 2.11 2.70
CA VAL A 308 -34.53 3.32 2.66
C VAL A 308 -34.82 4.00 1.32
N PRO A 309 -35.74 4.97 1.21
CA PRO A 309 -36.35 5.36 -0.07
C PRO A 309 -35.55 6.44 -0.82
N THR A 310 -34.24 6.58 -0.59
CA THR A 310 -33.46 7.72 -1.11
C THR A 310 -32.27 7.26 -1.96
N PRO A 311 -31.95 7.98 -3.05
CA PRO A 311 -30.88 7.62 -3.97
C PRO A 311 -29.54 7.51 -3.25
N ALA A 312 -28.86 6.37 -3.37
CA ALA A 312 -27.46 6.20 -3.00
C ALA A 312 -26.66 5.77 -4.24
N ASN A 313 -25.48 6.36 -4.44
CA ASN A 313 -24.66 6.09 -5.61
C ASN A 313 -23.35 5.41 -5.21
N LEU A 314 -22.89 4.50 -6.06
CA LEU A 314 -21.54 3.96 -6.00
C LEU A 314 -20.82 4.32 -7.30
N VAL A 315 -19.60 4.85 -7.19
CA VAL A 315 -18.76 5.17 -8.35
C VAL A 315 -17.42 4.48 -8.19
N MET A 316 -17.08 3.60 -9.13
CA MET A 316 -15.73 3.07 -9.32
C MET A 316 -15.14 3.72 -10.57
N ASP A 317 -14.02 4.45 -10.42
CA ASP A 317 -13.40 5.20 -11.51
C ASP A 317 -11.88 5.02 -11.52
N GLY A 318 -11.31 4.62 -12.66
CA GLY A 318 -9.87 4.47 -12.78
C GLY A 318 -9.26 3.30 -12.00
N CYS A 319 -10.04 2.28 -11.64
CA CYS A 319 -9.57 1.17 -10.83
C CYS A 319 -9.05 0.00 -11.68
N TRP A 320 -8.00 -0.67 -11.22
CA TRP A 320 -7.31 -1.70 -12.01
C TRP A 320 -6.96 -2.96 -11.23
N ASN A 321 -7.26 -4.12 -11.81
CA ASN A 321 -6.76 -5.40 -11.34
C ASN A 321 -5.72 -5.98 -12.31
N SER A 322 -4.57 -6.37 -11.79
CA SER A 322 -3.55 -7.16 -12.50
C SER A 322 -3.19 -8.45 -11.77
N GLY A 323 -3.73 -8.65 -10.56
CA GLY A 323 -3.56 -9.88 -9.81
C GLY A 323 -4.38 -11.04 -10.41
N THR A 324 -3.84 -12.26 -10.34
CA THR A 324 -4.56 -13.46 -10.77
C THR A 324 -5.68 -13.76 -9.78
N ILE A 325 -6.86 -14.12 -10.28
CA ILE A 325 -8.02 -14.49 -9.48
C ILE A 325 -8.30 -15.98 -9.68
N MET A 326 -8.33 -16.74 -8.60
CA MET A 326 -8.59 -18.18 -8.63
C MET A 326 -9.79 -18.55 -7.74
N GLY A 327 -10.85 -19.05 -8.36
CA GLY A 327 -11.97 -19.68 -7.69
C GLY A 327 -11.61 -21.09 -7.20
N MET A 328 -11.58 -21.31 -5.89
CA MET A 328 -11.21 -22.61 -5.31
C MET A 328 -12.31 -23.68 -5.46
N GLU A 329 -11.90 -24.94 -5.69
CA GLU A 329 -12.82 -26.09 -5.76
C GLU A 329 -13.65 -26.25 -4.49
N GLN A 330 -14.76 -26.96 -4.61
CA GLN A 330 -15.58 -27.32 -3.45
C GLN A 330 -14.96 -28.53 -2.76
N GLU A 331 -15.03 -28.59 -1.43
CA GLU A 331 -14.72 -29.83 -0.74
C GLU A 331 -15.77 -30.91 -1.02
N THR A 332 -15.31 -32.17 -1.03
CA THR A 332 -16.06 -33.36 -1.45
C THR A 332 -17.30 -33.65 -0.57
N ASN A 333 -17.50 -32.97 0.55
CA ASN A 333 -18.63 -33.15 1.48
C ASN A 333 -19.25 -31.83 1.97
N ALA A 334 -19.18 -30.77 1.15
CA ALA A 334 -19.72 -29.49 1.53
C ALA A 334 -21.26 -29.53 1.73
N PRO A 335 -21.82 -29.10 2.89
CA PRO A 335 -23.27 -29.02 3.12
C PRO A 335 -24.05 -28.18 2.11
N TYR A 336 -23.42 -27.21 1.44
CA TYR A 336 -24.07 -26.32 0.48
C TYR A 336 -23.25 -26.16 -0.81
N ASN A 337 -23.94 -26.22 -1.94
CA ASN A 337 -23.40 -25.85 -3.25
C ASN A 337 -23.31 -24.31 -3.34
N THR A 338 -22.14 -23.77 -3.05
CA THR A 338 -21.85 -22.34 -3.20
C THR A 338 -21.21 -22.09 -4.56
N ALA A 339 -21.91 -21.39 -5.45
CA ALA A 339 -21.38 -20.99 -6.74
C ALA A 339 -20.21 -20.01 -6.60
N ILE A 340 -19.27 -20.08 -7.54
CA ILE A 340 -18.19 -19.11 -7.66
C ILE A 340 -18.64 -17.96 -8.57
N ASN A 341 -18.40 -16.71 -8.16
CA ASN A 341 -18.55 -15.53 -9.01
C ASN A 341 -17.22 -14.77 -9.04
N LEU A 342 -16.47 -14.90 -10.14
CA LEU A 342 -15.21 -14.20 -10.33
C LEU A 342 -15.41 -13.01 -11.26
N GLY A 343 -14.89 -11.85 -10.87
CA GLY A 343 -14.78 -10.73 -11.79
C GLY A 343 -13.48 -9.96 -11.66
N GLY A 344 -12.96 -9.51 -12.79
CA GLY A 344 -11.71 -8.74 -12.83
C GLY A 344 -11.78 -7.46 -12.03
N LEU A 345 -12.94 -6.79 -11.99
CA LEU A 345 -13.20 -5.62 -11.14
C LEU A 345 -14.12 -5.96 -9.97
N PHE A 346 -15.24 -6.66 -10.22
CA PHE A 346 -16.19 -7.00 -9.18
C PHE A 346 -16.72 -8.44 -9.24
N GLY A 347 -16.84 -9.10 -8.09
CA GLY A 347 -17.30 -10.49 -8.02
C GLY A 347 -18.81 -10.62 -8.28
N SER A 348 -19.63 -10.06 -7.40
CA SER A 348 -21.09 -10.14 -7.50
C SER A 348 -21.77 -8.88 -6.96
N THR A 349 -23.06 -8.70 -7.27
CA THR A 349 -23.85 -7.56 -6.79
C THR A 349 -25.23 -8.00 -6.34
N SER A 350 -25.80 -7.28 -5.37
CA SER A 350 -27.22 -7.32 -5.04
C SER A 350 -27.71 -5.91 -4.75
N VAL A 351 -28.56 -5.40 -5.64
CA VAL A 351 -28.93 -3.98 -5.67
C VAL A 351 -30.44 -3.86 -5.78
N SER A 352 -31.09 -3.21 -4.81
CA SER A 352 -32.56 -3.10 -4.75
C SER A 352 -33.13 -1.73 -4.40
N CYS A 353 -32.31 -0.70 -4.12
CA CYS A 353 -32.80 0.65 -3.82
C CYS A 353 -32.78 1.59 -5.03
N THR A 354 -33.38 2.76 -4.85
CA THR A 354 -33.18 3.89 -5.76
C THR A 354 -31.72 4.34 -5.68
N GLY A 355 -31.08 4.57 -6.84
CA GLY A 355 -29.65 4.85 -6.89
C GLY A 355 -29.01 4.42 -8.20
N THR A 356 -27.75 4.81 -8.40
CA THR A 356 -26.97 4.38 -9.57
C THR A 356 -25.61 3.85 -9.17
N ILE A 357 -25.25 2.71 -9.74
CA ILE A 357 -23.89 2.17 -9.68
C ILE A 357 -23.21 2.47 -11.01
N TYR A 358 -22.08 3.16 -10.95
CA TYR A 358 -21.24 3.49 -12.09
C TYR A 358 -19.86 2.86 -11.92
N ILE A 359 -19.47 2.01 -12.85
CA ILE A 359 -18.10 1.49 -12.97
C ILE A 359 -17.55 2.00 -14.29
N LYS A 360 -16.50 2.81 -14.26
CA LYS A 360 -15.98 3.47 -15.45
C LYS A 360 -14.47 3.57 -15.48
N ASN A 361 -13.90 3.67 -16.68
CA ASN A 361 -12.46 3.88 -16.91
C ASN A 361 -11.57 2.88 -16.16
N SER A 362 -12.10 1.68 -15.92
CA SER A 362 -11.51 0.68 -15.02
C SER A 362 -11.24 -0.60 -15.80
N GLY A 363 -10.24 -1.37 -15.40
CA GLY A 363 -9.84 -2.53 -16.18
C GLY A 363 -9.19 -3.68 -15.43
N ASN A 364 -9.11 -4.80 -16.13
CA ASN A 364 -8.51 -6.03 -15.67
C ASN A 364 -7.47 -6.53 -16.69
N THR A 365 -6.27 -6.80 -16.21
CA THR A 365 -5.22 -7.52 -16.94
C THR A 365 -4.84 -8.83 -16.26
N GLY A 366 -5.35 -9.08 -15.04
CA GLY A 366 -5.15 -10.33 -14.31
C GLY A 366 -5.95 -11.48 -14.91
N SER A 367 -5.42 -12.71 -14.85
CA SER A 367 -6.12 -13.90 -15.33
C SER A 367 -7.12 -14.45 -14.31
N LEU A 368 -8.24 -14.98 -14.77
CA LEU A 368 -9.31 -15.54 -13.95
C LEU A 368 -9.43 -17.05 -14.22
N TYR A 369 -9.36 -17.86 -13.15
CA TYR A 369 -9.35 -19.32 -13.23
C TYR A 369 -10.32 -20.00 -12.26
N LEU A 370 -10.79 -21.18 -12.64
CA LEU A 370 -11.35 -22.16 -11.70
C LEU A 370 -10.29 -23.21 -11.35
N ALA A 371 -10.16 -23.50 -10.06
CA ALA A 371 -9.34 -24.61 -9.62
C ALA A 371 -9.95 -25.96 -10.06
N GLY A 372 -9.06 -26.92 -10.32
CA GLY A 372 -9.35 -28.29 -10.73
C GLY A 372 -10.33 -28.45 -11.90
N ASN A 373 -11.05 -29.57 -11.96
CA ASN A 373 -11.68 -30.06 -13.22
C ASN A 373 -13.21 -30.13 -13.17
N THR A 374 -13.82 -30.00 -11.99
CA THR A 374 -15.27 -30.12 -11.83
C THR A 374 -15.89 -28.73 -11.76
N VAL A 375 -16.60 -28.33 -12.81
CA VAL A 375 -17.32 -27.06 -12.86
C VAL A 375 -18.72 -27.25 -12.30
N GLN A 376 -19.18 -26.30 -11.49
CA GLN A 376 -20.53 -26.33 -10.92
C GLN A 376 -21.54 -25.59 -11.77
N GLU A 377 -22.80 -25.98 -11.63
CA GLU A 377 -23.94 -25.53 -12.46
C GLU A 377 -24.17 -24.01 -12.50
N TYR A 378 -23.51 -23.23 -11.63
CA TYR A 378 -23.68 -21.78 -11.56
C TYR A 378 -22.37 -21.00 -11.43
N ASP A 379 -21.22 -21.66 -11.62
CA ASP A 379 -19.94 -20.95 -11.61
C ASP A 379 -19.92 -19.91 -12.74
N THR A 380 -19.61 -18.67 -12.36
CA THR A 380 -19.68 -17.49 -13.20
C THR A 380 -18.34 -16.76 -13.21
N ILE A 381 -17.82 -16.45 -14.38
CA ILE A 381 -16.58 -15.69 -14.57
C ILE A 381 -16.82 -14.59 -15.59
N GLY A 382 -16.52 -13.35 -15.22
CA GLY A 382 -16.47 -12.23 -16.15
C GLY A 382 -15.13 -11.51 -16.10
N GLY A 383 -14.54 -11.21 -17.26
CA GLY A 383 -13.30 -10.43 -17.33
C GLY A 383 -13.39 -9.06 -16.64
N ILE A 384 -14.60 -8.49 -16.54
CA ILE A 384 -14.90 -7.25 -15.82
C ILE A 384 -15.69 -7.53 -14.54
N GLY A 385 -16.79 -8.27 -14.63
CA GLY A 385 -17.68 -8.52 -13.50
C GLY A 385 -18.24 -9.92 -13.50
N GLY A 386 -18.26 -10.61 -12.36
CA GLY A 386 -18.80 -11.96 -12.28
C GLY A 386 -20.31 -11.95 -12.51
N ARG A 387 -21.07 -11.57 -11.48
CA ARG A 387 -22.54 -11.53 -11.55
C ARG A 387 -23.10 -10.15 -11.22
N ILE A 388 -23.97 -9.64 -12.08
CA ILE A 388 -24.82 -8.48 -11.76
C ILE A 388 -26.22 -8.99 -11.42
N ALA A 389 -26.74 -8.61 -10.26
CA ALA A 389 -28.15 -8.76 -9.92
C ALA A 389 -28.75 -7.42 -9.47
N THR A 390 -29.71 -6.93 -10.23
CA THR A 390 -30.58 -5.81 -9.87
C THR A 390 -31.99 -6.32 -9.60
N MET A 391 -32.62 -5.80 -8.55
CA MET A 391 -33.98 -6.17 -8.15
C MET A 391 -34.85 -4.91 -8.05
N SER A 392 -36.12 -5.04 -8.40
CA SER A 392 -37.10 -3.98 -8.17
C SER A 392 -37.58 -4.01 -6.72
N ASP A 393 -37.50 -2.88 -6.01
CA ASP A 393 -38.24 -2.66 -4.75
C ASP A 393 -39.32 -1.60 -5.01
N ASN A 394 -40.58 -1.94 -4.75
CA ASN A 394 -41.74 -1.06 -4.94
C ASN A 394 -41.82 -0.37 -6.32
N GLY A 395 -41.44 -1.06 -7.40
CA GLY A 395 -41.56 -0.55 -8.77
C GLY A 395 -40.44 0.39 -9.23
N THR A 396 -39.39 0.56 -8.42
CA THR A 396 -38.17 1.29 -8.85
C THR A 396 -36.99 0.33 -8.90
N THR A 397 -36.23 0.36 -9.99
CA THR A 397 -35.02 -0.46 -10.21
C THR A 397 -33.77 0.43 -10.23
N PRO A 398 -32.67 0.00 -9.60
CA PRO A 398 -31.40 0.72 -9.66
C PRO A 398 -30.84 0.69 -11.09
N TYR A 399 -30.08 1.72 -11.45
CA TYR A 399 -29.32 1.69 -12.68
C TYR A 399 -27.91 1.15 -12.42
N PHE A 400 -27.43 0.28 -13.31
CA PHE A 400 -26.09 -0.27 -13.24
C PHE A 400 -25.37 -0.02 -14.57
N TYR A 401 -24.39 0.87 -14.55
CA TYR A 401 -23.60 1.25 -15.71
C TYR A 401 -22.17 0.75 -15.57
N VAL A 402 -21.69 0.04 -16.59
CA VAL A 402 -20.29 -0.32 -16.78
C VAL A 402 -19.83 0.29 -18.09
N GLU A 403 -18.91 1.23 -18.03
CA GLU A 403 -18.54 2.08 -19.18
C GLU A 403 -17.03 2.18 -19.35
N ASN A 404 -16.56 2.32 -20.59
CA ASN A 404 -15.13 2.58 -20.90
C ASN A 404 -14.18 1.65 -20.15
N CYS A 405 -14.54 0.36 -20.08
CA CYS A 405 -13.81 -0.62 -19.31
C CYS A 405 -12.83 -1.44 -20.16
N LYS A 406 -11.89 -2.15 -19.56
CA LYS A 406 -10.91 -2.94 -20.31
C LYS A 406 -10.71 -4.33 -19.71
N ASN A 407 -10.82 -5.39 -20.50
CA ASN A 407 -10.31 -6.71 -20.10
C ASN A 407 -9.25 -7.16 -21.10
N LYS A 408 -8.05 -7.46 -20.60
CA LYS A 408 -6.98 -8.12 -21.37
C LYS A 408 -6.46 -9.38 -20.70
N GLY A 409 -6.90 -9.66 -19.48
CA GLY A 409 -6.59 -10.89 -18.79
C GLY A 409 -7.38 -12.07 -19.36
N TYR A 410 -6.77 -13.26 -19.31
CA TYR A 410 -7.42 -14.51 -19.68
C TYR A 410 -8.65 -14.80 -18.80
N VAL A 411 -9.74 -15.24 -19.42
CA VAL A 411 -10.94 -15.73 -18.75
C VAL A 411 -11.10 -17.23 -19.00
N ASP A 412 -11.18 -18.00 -17.92
CA ASP A 412 -11.42 -19.44 -18.00
C ASP A 412 -12.85 -19.76 -18.47
N THR A 413 -12.98 -20.25 -19.69
CA THR A 413 -14.27 -20.53 -20.34
C THR A 413 -14.92 -21.83 -19.89
N ARG A 414 -14.33 -22.55 -18.93
CA ARG A 414 -14.92 -23.79 -18.40
C ARG A 414 -16.16 -23.51 -17.54
N ALA A 415 -16.28 -22.32 -16.96
CA ALA A 415 -17.41 -21.93 -16.11
C ALA A 415 -18.76 -22.08 -16.84
N SER A 416 -19.83 -22.32 -16.07
CA SER A 416 -21.20 -22.39 -16.61
C SER A 416 -21.61 -21.09 -17.28
N PHE A 417 -21.14 -19.95 -16.75
CA PHE A 417 -21.32 -18.63 -17.34
C PHE A 417 -19.95 -17.94 -17.45
N ALA A 418 -19.38 -17.88 -18.65
CA ALA A 418 -18.10 -17.24 -18.90
C ALA A 418 -18.23 -16.12 -19.94
N SER A 419 -17.60 -14.98 -19.69
CA SER A 419 -17.61 -13.83 -20.58
C SER A 419 -16.36 -12.97 -20.39
N GLU A 420 -15.86 -12.36 -21.47
CA GLU A 420 -14.78 -11.36 -21.39
C GLU A 420 -15.23 -10.05 -20.70
N GLN A 421 -16.55 -9.86 -20.55
CA GLN A 421 -17.14 -8.70 -19.87
C GLN A 421 -17.82 -9.14 -18.57
N ILE A 422 -19.13 -9.35 -18.63
CA ILE A 422 -19.96 -9.74 -17.49
C ILE A 422 -20.34 -11.21 -17.64
N GLY A 423 -20.01 -12.03 -16.64
CA GLY A 423 -20.28 -13.46 -16.67
C GLY A 423 -21.77 -13.76 -16.68
N ALA A 424 -22.54 -13.14 -15.77
CA ALA A 424 -23.99 -13.24 -15.72
C ALA A 424 -24.63 -11.91 -15.30
N SER A 425 -25.80 -11.60 -15.86
CA SER A 425 -26.59 -10.43 -15.49
C SER A 425 -28.06 -10.77 -15.35
N GLN A 426 -28.70 -10.30 -14.29
CA GLN A 426 -30.12 -10.48 -14.01
C GLN A 426 -30.74 -9.16 -13.52
N GLY A 427 -31.92 -8.84 -14.06
CA GLY A 427 -32.68 -7.64 -13.70
C GLY A 427 -32.73 -6.63 -14.84
N ASP A 428 -33.32 -5.47 -14.55
CA ASP A 428 -33.50 -4.36 -15.51
C ASP A 428 -32.45 -3.26 -15.28
N ASN A 429 -32.38 -2.31 -16.23
CA ASN A 429 -31.55 -1.09 -16.15
C ASN A 429 -30.03 -1.34 -16.02
N ILE A 430 -29.54 -2.42 -16.64
CA ILE A 430 -28.11 -2.74 -16.75
C ILE A 430 -27.62 -2.33 -18.14
N ALA A 431 -26.55 -1.54 -18.19
CA ALA A 431 -25.90 -1.13 -19.43
C ALA A 431 -24.38 -1.34 -19.32
N VAL A 432 -23.81 -2.07 -20.29
CA VAL A 432 -22.38 -2.31 -20.42
C VAL A 432 -21.93 -1.78 -21.78
N THR A 433 -21.16 -0.70 -21.81
CA THR A 433 -20.83 0.03 -23.04
C THR A 433 -19.35 0.43 -23.10
N GLY A 434 -18.80 0.56 -24.32
CA GLY A 434 -17.44 1.09 -24.50
C GLY A 434 -16.31 0.25 -23.92
N CYS A 435 -16.55 -1.04 -23.62
CA CYS A 435 -15.52 -1.90 -23.05
C CYS A 435 -14.63 -2.54 -24.12
N ASP A 436 -13.32 -2.45 -23.97
CA ASP A 436 -12.32 -3.09 -24.83
C ASP A 436 -11.90 -4.45 -24.25
N TYR A 437 -12.29 -5.52 -24.94
CA TYR A 437 -11.93 -6.90 -24.65
C TYR A 437 -11.47 -7.66 -25.91
N SER A 438 -11.14 -6.92 -26.97
CA SER A 438 -10.74 -7.47 -28.27
C SER A 438 -9.22 -7.42 -28.44
N GLY A 439 -8.65 -8.13 -29.42
CA GLY A 439 -7.21 -8.03 -29.69
C GLY A 439 -6.39 -9.01 -28.86
N ASP A 440 -5.24 -8.56 -28.36
CA ASP A 440 -4.30 -9.43 -27.66
C ASP A 440 -4.77 -9.72 -26.22
N HIS A 441 -4.62 -10.98 -25.78
CA HIS A 441 -4.96 -11.44 -24.43
C HIS A 441 -3.74 -12.00 -23.71
N TYR A 442 -3.70 -11.81 -22.39
CA TYR A 442 -2.57 -12.11 -21.53
C TYR A 442 -2.98 -13.14 -20.49
N LYS A 443 -2.23 -14.24 -20.46
CA LYS A 443 -2.48 -15.38 -19.60
C LYS A 443 -1.33 -15.55 -18.62
N THR A 444 -1.62 -15.49 -17.34
CA THR A 444 -0.68 -15.74 -16.25
C THR A 444 -0.89 -17.16 -15.74
N ASP A 445 0.09 -18.03 -15.90
CA ASP A 445 0.04 -19.41 -15.41
C ASP A 445 0.26 -19.46 -13.88
N ALA A 446 0.04 -20.63 -13.28
CA ALA A 446 0.08 -20.81 -11.82
C ALA A 446 1.44 -20.51 -11.18
N ASP A 447 2.54 -20.58 -11.95
CA ASP A 447 3.90 -20.24 -11.52
C ASP A 447 4.25 -18.75 -11.74
N GLY A 448 3.27 -17.95 -12.17
CA GLY A 448 3.42 -16.54 -12.51
C GLY A 448 4.04 -16.28 -13.88
N THR A 449 4.29 -17.32 -14.70
CA THR A 449 4.75 -17.14 -16.08
C THR A 449 3.64 -16.54 -16.92
N ILE A 450 3.95 -15.49 -17.69
CA ILE A 450 2.97 -14.80 -18.53
C ILE A 450 3.18 -15.17 -19.98
N HIS A 451 2.06 -15.39 -20.67
CA HIS A 451 1.97 -15.61 -22.10
C HIS A 451 1.03 -14.59 -22.73
N ALA A 452 1.31 -14.16 -23.95
CA ALA A 452 0.38 -13.34 -24.72
C ALA A 452 0.02 -14.00 -26.04
N TYR A 453 -1.24 -13.81 -26.41
CA TYR A 453 -1.85 -14.38 -27.60
C TYR A 453 -2.54 -13.28 -28.38
N ARG A 454 -2.41 -13.29 -29.70
CA ARG A 454 -3.21 -12.42 -30.56
C ARG A 454 -4.67 -12.88 -30.55
N ALA A 455 -5.56 -12.05 -31.09
CA ALA A 455 -6.98 -12.37 -31.23
C ALA A 455 -7.26 -13.67 -31.99
N ASP A 456 -6.35 -14.09 -32.89
CA ASP A 456 -6.45 -15.35 -33.63
C ASP A 456 -5.92 -16.58 -32.85
N GLY A 457 -5.47 -16.38 -31.61
CA GLY A 457 -4.87 -17.41 -30.75
C GLY A 457 -3.38 -17.67 -31.00
N SER A 458 -2.74 -16.98 -31.95
CA SER A 458 -1.30 -17.13 -32.18
C SER A 458 -0.48 -16.54 -31.04
N LYS A 459 0.59 -17.23 -30.63
CA LYS A 459 1.51 -16.73 -29.59
C LYS A 459 2.26 -15.48 -30.06
N ILE A 460 2.40 -14.54 -29.15
CA ILE A 460 3.23 -13.35 -29.28
C ILE A 460 4.64 -13.72 -28.83
N ILE A 461 5.63 -13.52 -29.72
CA ILE A 461 7.04 -13.86 -29.48
C ILE A 461 7.96 -12.77 -30.04
N ASN A 462 9.13 -12.59 -29.42
CA ASN A 462 10.18 -11.65 -29.79
C ASN A 462 9.69 -10.20 -30.04
N GLN A 463 8.79 -9.72 -29.19
CA GLN A 463 8.20 -8.39 -29.37
C GLN A 463 7.78 -7.77 -28.04
N PHE A 464 7.84 -6.43 -28.00
CA PHE A 464 7.18 -5.66 -26.96
C PHE A 464 5.70 -5.56 -27.23
N VAL A 465 4.91 -5.64 -26.17
CA VAL A 465 3.46 -5.41 -26.20
C VAL A 465 3.03 -4.67 -24.94
N PHE A 466 1.92 -3.95 -25.06
CA PHE A 466 1.33 -3.17 -23.99
C PHE A 466 -0.11 -3.63 -23.75
N ASP A 467 -0.39 -4.12 -22.55
CA ASP A 467 -1.72 -4.64 -22.18
C ASP A 467 -2.73 -3.51 -21.86
N GLY A 468 -2.32 -2.24 -21.91
CA GLY A 468 -3.10 -1.09 -21.44
C GLY A 468 -2.62 -0.49 -20.13
N ARG A 469 -1.78 -1.21 -19.40
CA ARG A 469 -1.27 -0.83 -18.09
C ARG A 469 0.25 -1.01 -18.01
N TYR A 470 0.74 -2.15 -18.46
CA TYR A 470 2.12 -2.57 -18.38
C TYR A 470 2.69 -2.95 -19.75
N THR A 471 3.97 -2.66 -19.92
CA THR A 471 4.76 -3.05 -21.09
C THR A 471 5.52 -4.33 -20.77
N TYR A 472 5.46 -5.30 -21.68
CA TYR A 472 6.12 -6.59 -21.57
C TYR A 472 6.99 -6.84 -22.80
N TYR A 473 8.07 -7.61 -22.63
CA TYR A 473 8.77 -8.23 -23.75
C TYR A 473 8.54 -9.74 -23.74
N PHE A 474 7.94 -10.29 -24.80
CA PHE A 474 7.78 -11.74 -24.96
C PHE A 474 8.96 -12.34 -25.72
N GLN A 475 9.51 -13.41 -25.18
CA GLN A 475 10.69 -14.10 -25.70
C GLN A 475 10.33 -15.07 -26.85
N ALA A 476 11.32 -15.70 -27.45
CA ALA A 476 11.14 -16.65 -28.55
C ALA A 476 10.32 -17.89 -28.16
N ASP A 477 10.34 -18.27 -26.88
CA ASP A 477 9.52 -19.37 -26.33
C ASP A 477 8.07 -18.95 -26.00
N GLY A 478 7.75 -17.66 -26.16
CA GLY A 478 6.44 -17.06 -25.87
C GLY A 478 6.18 -16.76 -24.40
N THR A 479 7.20 -16.80 -23.54
CA THR A 479 7.11 -16.32 -22.15
C THR A 479 7.46 -14.84 -22.05
N ALA A 480 6.84 -14.12 -21.14
CA ALA A 480 7.27 -12.77 -20.77
C ALA A 480 8.64 -12.84 -20.07
N MET A 481 9.55 -11.95 -20.47
CA MET A 481 10.81 -11.74 -19.76
C MET A 481 10.52 -11.12 -18.38
N ARG A 482 11.12 -11.66 -17.32
CA ARG A 482 10.93 -11.19 -15.94
C ARG A 482 12.21 -11.29 -15.12
N ASP A 483 12.26 -10.51 -14.04
CA ASP A 483 13.34 -10.44 -13.05
C ASP A 483 14.73 -10.28 -13.69
N ARG A 484 14.83 -9.37 -14.68
CA ARG A 484 16.04 -9.27 -15.50
C ARG A 484 16.35 -7.85 -15.94
N LEU A 485 17.60 -7.45 -15.68
CA LEU A 485 18.26 -6.33 -16.34
C LEU A 485 18.80 -6.82 -17.70
N THR A 486 18.42 -6.17 -18.78
CA THR A 486 18.79 -6.59 -20.14
C THR A 486 19.03 -5.39 -21.05
N TYR A 487 19.75 -5.60 -22.15
CA TYR A 487 19.71 -4.66 -23.26
C TYR A 487 18.32 -4.65 -23.89
N HIS A 488 17.83 -3.45 -24.19
CA HIS A 488 16.72 -3.25 -25.09
C HIS A 488 17.11 -3.77 -26.49
N PRO A 489 16.16 -4.29 -27.30
CA PRO A 489 16.41 -4.76 -28.66
C PRO A 489 17.04 -3.74 -29.62
N ASP A 490 17.07 -2.46 -29.28
CA ASP A 490 17.87 -1.47 -30.02
C ASP A 490 19.39 -1.66 -29.88
N GLY A 491 19.83 -2.44 -28.89
CA GLY A 491 21.24 -2.74 -28.62
C GLY A 491 22.02 -1.64 -27.89
N GLU A 492 21.38 -0.53 -27.52
CA GLU A 492 22.02 0.61 -26.87
C GLU A 492 21.55 0.78 -25.43
N HIS A 493 20.23 0.74 -25.21
CA HIS A 493 19.65 1.04 -23.91
C HIS A 493 19.58 -0.20 -23.03
N ILE A 494 19.59 0.00 -21.71
CA ILE A 494 19.43 -1.05 -20.72
C ILE A 494 18.10 -0.81 -20.01
N ILE A 495 17.27 -1.86 -19.94
CA ILE A 495 15.95 -1.85 -19.31
C ILE A 495 15.88 -2.91 -18.22
N TYR A 496 14.86 -2.84 -17.38
CA TYR A 496 14.56 -3.87 -16.39
C TYR A 496 13.11 -4.30 -16.45
N LEU A 497 12.91 -5.62 -16.46
CA LEU A 497 11.59 -6.25 -16.36
C LEU A 497 11.46 -6.80 -14.93
N ASP A 498 10.40 -6.39 -14.22
CA ASP A 498 10.16 -6.78 -12.83
C ASP A 498 9.79 -8.27 -12.66
N THR A 499 9.49 -8.69 -11.43
CA THR A 499 9.14 -10.09 -11.13
C THR A 499 7.85 -10.55 -11.81
N LYS A 500 7.01 -9.62 -12.25
CA LYS A 500 5.79 -9.83 -13.04
C LYS A 500 6.01 -9.56 -14.54
N GLY A 501 7.24 -9.32 -14.96
CA GLY A 501 7.61 -9.07 -16.35
C GLY A 501 7.24 -7.70 -16.89
N HIS A 502 6.92 -6.74 -16.01
CA HIS A 502 6.65 -5.36 -16.40
C HIS A 502 7.94 -4.57 -16.56
N GLU A 503 8.06 -3.82 -17.65
CA GLU A 503 9.13 -2.85 -17.79
C GLU A 503 9.01 -1.73 -16.74
N VAL A 504 10.13 -1.40 -16.10
CA VAL A 504 10.21 -0.38 -15.05
C VAL A 504 10.44 0.99 -15.66
N PHE A 505 9.57 1.94 -15.34
CA PHE A 505 9.63 3.33 -15.79
C PHE A 505 9.67 4.30 -14.61
N THR A 506 10.44 5.38 -14.71
CA THR A 506 10.50 6.51 -13.74
C THR A 506 10.70 6.12 -12.28
N ASN A 507 11.34 4.97 -12.02
CA ASN A 507 11.37 4.38 -10.68
C ASN A 507 12.74 3.81 -10.32
N PHE A 508 13.01 3.79 -9.01
CA PHE A 508 14.14 3.05 -8.45
C PHE A 508 13.76 1.57 -8.34
N GLN A 509 14.66 0.70 -8.78
CA GLN A 509 14.46 -0.74 -8.74
C GLN A 509 15.73 -1.43 -8.29
N TYR A 510 15.63 -2.20 -7.21
CA TYR A 510 16.69 -3.13 -6.84
C TYR A 510 16.76 -4.23 -7.89
N CYS A 511 17.92 -4.39 -8.52
CA CYS A 511 18.15 -5.34 -9.59
C CYS A 511 18.96 -6.52 -9.04
N PRO A 512 18.34 -7.70 -8.77
CA PRO A 512 19.02 -8.81 -8.12
C PRO A 512 20.21 -9.36 -8.93
N SER A 513 20.13 -9.31 -10.26
CA SER A 513 21.19 -9.79 -11.16
C SER A 513 22.52 -9.06 -11.00
N VAL A 514 22.49 -7.83 -10.48
CA VAL A 514 23.68 -6.98 -10.28
C VAL A 514 23.91 -6.59 -8.82
N GLY A 515 22.92 -6.79 -7.95
CA GLY A 515 23.05 -6.61 -6.50
C GLY A 515 22.96 -5.17 -6.00
N TYR A 516 22.35 -4.27 -6.77
CA TYR A 516 22.19 -2.86 -6.40
C TYR A 516 20.92 -2.23 -6.99
N THR A 517 20.54 -1.08 -6.43
CA THR A 517 19.41 -0.28 -6.90
C THR A 517 19.81 0.55 -8.11
N CYS A 518 18.99 0.49 -9.14
CA CYS A 518 19.08 1.24 -10.39
C CYS A 518 17.95 2.27 -10.48
N TYR A 519 18.06 3.26 -11.36
CA TYR A 519 16.96 4.17 -11.71
C TYR A 519 16.69 4.11 -13.21
N PHE A 520 15.42 4.00 -13.57
CA PHE A 520 14.96 3.96 -14.96
C PHE A 520 14.14 5.21 -15.27
N ASP A 521 14.33 5.76 -16.46
CA ASP A 521 13.70 7.01 -16.88
C ASP A 521 12.27 6.82 -17.42
N SER A 522 11.70 7.87 -18.02
CA SER A 522 10.35 7.82 -18.57
C SER A 522 10.21 7.00 -19.85
N GLN A 523 11.32 6.62 -20.48
CA GLN A 523 11.38 5.68 -21.59
C GLN A 523 11.73 4.26 -21.14
N GLY A 524 12.01 4.06 -19.84
CA GLY A 524 12.37 2.77 -19.26
C GLY A 524 13.88 2.51 -19.24
N TYR A 525 14.70 3.50 -19.59
CA TYR A 525 16.14 3.33 -19.77
C TYR A 525 16.91 3.62 -18.49
N LEU A 526 17.91 2.79 -18.21
CA LEU A 526 18.80 2.89 -17.06
C LEU A 526 19.64 4.18 -17.11
N TYR A 527 19.62 4.94 -16.02
CA TYR A 527 20.57 6.03 -15.81
C TYR A 527 21.96 5.50 -15.48
N LYS A 528 22.98 6.05 -16.16
CA LYS A 528 24.40 5.75 -15.95
C LYS A 528 25.21 7.03 -15.95
N ASP A 529 26.08 7.18 -14.95
CA ASP A 529 26.90 8.37 -14.74
C ASP A 529 26.08 9.66 -14.74
N GLN A 530 25.00 9.66 -13.94
CA GLN A 530 24.02 10.75 -13.94
C GLN A 530 23.53 11.08 -12.53
N ILE A 531 23.40 12.38 -12.28
CA ILE A 531 22.69 12.91 -11.12
C ILE A 531 21.22 13.04 -11.52
N THR A 532 20.33 12.51 -10.70
CA THR A 532 18.88 12.61 -10.89
C THR A 532 18.20 13.24 -9.67
N PHE A 533 17.05 13.85 -9.93
CA PHE A 533 16.24 14.53 -8.93
C PHE A 533 14.87 13.86 -8.89
N VAL A 534 14.52 13.29 -7.74
CA VAL A 534 13.20 12.70 -7.52
C VAL A 534 12.53 13.48 -6.38
N GLY A 535 11.54 14.30 -6.74
CA GLY A 535 11.03 15.33 -5.84
C GLY A 535 12.12 16.34 -5.49
N ASN A 536 12.33 16.57 -4.19
CA ASN A 536 13.37 17.48 -3.68
C ASN A 536 14.68 16.76 -3.33
N ASN A 537 14.77 15.45 -3.59
CA ASN A 537 15.91 14.63 -3.23
C ASN A 537 16.84 14.43 -4.43
N VAL A 538 18.14 14.49 -4.16
CA VAL A 538 19.20 14.30 -5.15
C VAL A 538 19.78 12.90 -5.03
N TYR A 539 20.02 12.24 -6.15
CA TYR A 539 20.62 10.91 -6.24
C TYR A 539 21.69 10.87 -7.33
N TYR A 540 22.63 9.94 -7.24
CA TYR A 540 23.63 9.73 -8.29
C TYR A 540 23.74 8.24 -8.62
N LEU A 541 23.66 7.93 -9.92
CA LEU A 541 23.81 6.59 -10.49
C LEU A 541 25.18 6.54 -11.16
N ASN A 542 26.05 5.63 -10.70
CA ASN A 542 27.43 5.55 -11.19
C ASN A 542 27.52 4.97 -12.61
N ALA A 543 28.74 4.73 -13.11
CA ALA A 543 28.97 4.22 -14.46
C ALA A 543 28.35 2.84 -14.74
N ASN A 544 28.03 2.07 -13.69
CA ASN A 544 27.31 0.79 -13.80
C ASN A 544 25.79 0.96 -13.65
N GLY A 545 25.30 2.17 -13.40
CA GLY A 545 23.91 2.47 -13.07
C GLY A 545 23.52 2.18 -11.63
N ALA A 546 24.49 1.88 -10.76
CA ALA A 546 24.23 1.66 -9.34
C ALA A 546 24.04 2.99 -8.61
N MET A 547 22.98 3.08 -7.82
CA MET A 547 22.73 4.19 -6.92
C MET A 547 23.77 4.22 -5.80
N GLU A 548 24.52 5.31 -5.71
CA GLU A 548 25.50 5.50 -4.63
C GLU A 548 24.80 5.76 -3.29
N GLN A 549 25.17 4.98 -2.26
CA GLN A 549 24.56 5.03 -0.94
C GLN A 549 25.51 4.53 0.15
N ASN A 550 25.22 4.86 1.41
CA ASN A 550 25.97 4.40 2.60
C ASN A 550 27.45 4.81 2.68
N GLY A 551 27.82 6.00 2.21
CA GLY A 551 29.18 6.49 2.40
C GLY A 551 29.68 7.46 1.36
N TRP A 552 30.97 7.75 1.45
CA TRP A 552 31.71 8.54 0.48
C TRP A 552 31.96 7.76 -0.81
N PHE A 553 31.78 8.44 -1.93
CA PHE A 553 32.05 7.90 -3.27
C PHE A 553 32.75 8.94 -4.14
N ARG A 554 33.29 8.48 -5.27
CA ARG A 554 33.90 9.32 -6.31
C ARG A 554 33.03 9.29 -7.55
N PHE A 555 32.72 10.45 -8.12
CA PHE A 555 31.98 10.57 -9.38
C PHE A 555 32.78 9.99 -10.53
N ALA A 556 32.11 9.54 -11.61
CA ALA A 556 32.77 8.83 -12.71
C ALA A 556 33.70 9.75 -13.52
N ASN A 557 33.54 11.06 -13.42
CA ASN A 557 34.50 12.05 -13.91
C ASN A 557 35.90 11.91 -13.28
N GLY A 558 36.07 11.02 -12.30
CA GLY A 558 37.35 10.68 -11.72
C GLY A 558 37.97 11.83 -10.94
N ARG A 559 37.19 12.82 -10.53
CA ARG A 559 37.73 14.04 -9.93
C ARG A 559 36.89 14.56 -8.77
N ASP A 560 35.58 14.41 -8.81
CA ASP A 560 34.69 14.92 -7.76
C ASP A 560 34.30 13.82 -6.78
N TYR A 561 34.01 14.23 -5.55
CA TYR A 561 33.55 13.34 -4.48
C TYR A 561 32.16 13.74 -4.01
N GLY A 562 31.43 12.78 -3.45
CA GLY A 562 30.12 12.96 -2.86
C GLY A 562 29.89 12.00 -1.70
N TYR A 563 28.75 12.14 -1.03
CA TYR A 563 28.34 11.28 0.06
C TYR A 563 26.89 10.83 -0.11
N GLY A 564 26.66 9.52 -0.14
CA GLY A 564 25.33 8.91 -0.17
C GLY A 564 24.84 8.55 1.22
N ASN A 565 23.64 9.00 1.58
CA ASN A 565 22.94 8.61 2.79
C ASN A 565 22.45 7.15 2.70
N SER A 566 21.91 6.62 3.81
CA SER A 566 21.41 5.25 3.86
C SER A 566 20.17 4.99 3.01
N ASN A 567 19.43 6.05 2.68
CA ASN A 567 18.26 6.01 1.79
C ASN A 567 18.61 6.34 0.32
N GLY A 568 19.90 6.40 -0.02
CA GLY A 568 20.38 6.71 -1.38
C GLY A 568 20.42 8.20 -1.75
N THR A 569 19.79 9.08 -0.97
CA THR A 569 19.92 10.52 -1.21
C THR A 569 21.36 10.95 -1.03
N ILE A 570 21.90 11.76 -1.94
CA ILE A 570 23.24 12.32 -1.77
C ILE A 570 23.17 13.60 -0.95
N LYS A 571 24.17 13.83 -0.11
CA LYS A 571 24.26 15.02 0.71
C LYS A 571 24.44 16.24 -0.20
N ALA A 572 23.47 17.15 -0.17
CA ALA A 572 23.40 18.34 -1.03
C ALA A 572 23.02 19.62 -0.24
N ASP A 573 23.23 19.59 1.08
CA ASP A 573 22.72 20.57 2.05
C ASP A 573 23.83 21.41 2.72
N GLY A 574 25.00 21.52 2.07
CA GLY A 574 26.11 22.35 2.55
C GLY A 574 27.14 21.58 3.40
N TRP A 575 27.50 22.10 4.57
CA TRP A 575 28.66 21.62 5.34
C TRP A 575 28.51 20.16 5.85
N GLY A 576 29.63 19.44 5.87
CA GLY A 576 29.73 18.09 6.45
C GLY A 576 31.16 17.62 6.62
N TYR A 577 31.35 16.30 6.61
CA TYR A 577 32.65 15.68 6.88
C TYR A 577 33.03 14.63 5.84
N ASP A 578 34.34 14.49 5.66
CA ASP A 578 34.95 13.40 4.90
C ASP A 578 35.19 12.13 5.73
N PRO A 579 35.64 11.01 5.14
CA PRO A 579 35.90 9.77 5.88
C PRO A 579 37.01 9.91 6.94
N TYR A 580 37.82 10.96 6.87
CA TYR A 580 38.89 11.27 7.81
C TYR A 580 38.45 12.26 8.90
N GLY A 581 37.19 12.70 8.89
CA GLY A 581 36.63 13.66 9.85
C GLY A 581 36.99 15.12 9.56
N ARG A 582 37.48 15.43 8.36
CA ARG A 582 37.77 16.82 7.93
C ARG A 582 36.51 17.46 7.36
N VAL A 583 36.39 18.78 7.57
CA VAL A 583 35.22 19.54 7.12
C VAL A 583 35.24 19.69 5.60
N VAL A 584 34.08 19.49 4.96
CA VAL A 584 33.86 19.71 3.52
C VAL A 584 32.53 20.43 3.30
N PHE A 585 32.31 20.97 2.11
CA PHE A 585 31.04 21.56 1.71
C PHE A 585 30.47 20.82 0.50
N TYR A 586 29.21 20.39 0.56
CA TYR A 586 28.52 19.74 -0.55
C TYR A 586 27.62 20.75 -1.27
N HIS A 587 27.80 20.89 -2.59
CA HIS A 587 26.96 21.72 -3.43
C HIS A 587 25.54 21.14 -3.58
N TRP A 588 24.64 21.94 -4.19
CA TRP A 588 23.26 21.54 -4.48
C TRP A 588 23.14 20.27 -5.34
N ASN A 589 24.19 19.92 -6.10
CA ASN A 589 24.29 18.71 -6.92
C ASN A 589 25.04 17.57 -6.20
N GLY A 590 25.33 17.72 -4.91
CA GLY A 590 26.01 16.74 -4.06
C GLY A 590 27.52 16.60 -4.26
N MET A 591 28.13 17.38 -5.15
CA MET A 591 29.58 17.40 -5.33
C MET A 591 30.26 18.19 -4.21
N VAL A 592 31.39 17.69 -3.72
CA VAL A 592 32.24 18.39 -2.76
C VAL A 592 32.89 19.60 -3.42
N ALA A 593 32.75 20.76 -2.78
CA ALA A 593 33.32 22.02 -3.20
C ALA A 593 34.85 22.00 -3.15
N ARG A 594 35.47 22.68 -4.11
CA ARG A 594 36.92 22.84 -4.21
C ARG A 594 37.27 24.25 -4.64
N GLY A 595 38.48 24.68 -4.29
CA GLY A 595 38.90 26.06 -4.53
C GLY A 595 38.15 27.02 -3.62
N LEU A 596 37.77 28.19 -4.15
CA LEU A 596 37.17 29.25 -3.35
C LEU A 596 35.65 29.26 -3.47
N ILE A 597 34.95 29.17 -2.34
CA ILE A 597 33.48 29.34 -2.25
C ILE A 597 33.13 30.52 -1.33
N SER A 598 31.90 31.05 -1.40
CA SER A 598 31.47 32.16 -0.54
C SER A 598 29.98 32.08 -0.18
N ASP A 599 29.64 32.57 1.01
CA ASP A 599 28.27 32.79 1.49
C ASP A 599 27.85 34.27 1.43
N GLY A 600 28.69 35.14 0.84
CA GLY A 600 28.51 36.59 0.79
C GLY A 600 29.11 37.36 1.96
N ALA A 601 29.46 36.69 3.07
CA ALA A 601 30.15 37.30 4.21
C ALA A 601 31.62 36.87 4.30
N TYR A 602 31.89 35.60 3.97
CA TYR A 602 33.23 35.02 3.95
C TYR A 602 33.51 34.31 2.63
N TYR A 603 34.78 34.29 2.26
CA TYR A 603 35.35 33.33 1.33
C TYR A 603 35.92 32.14 2.12
N TYR A 604 35.66 30.93 1.66
CA TYR A 604 36.17 29.68 2.22
C TYR A 604 37.09 29.02 1.20
N SER A 605 38.33 28.75 1.61
CA SER A 605 39.32 28.04 0.82
C SER A 605 39.19 26.54 1.06
N MET A 606 38.93 25.79 -0.01
CA MET A 606 38.78 24.34 -0.03
C MET A 606 39.94 23.73 -0.83
N ASP A 607 40.49 22.60 -0.37
CA ASP A 607 41.58 21.91 -1.06
C ASP A 607 41.19 21.53 -2.50
N ASN A 608 42.11 21.75 -3.45
CA ASN A 608 41.83 21.52 -4.88
C ASN A 608 41.80 20.04 -5.27
N THR A 609 42.26 19.15 -4.41
CA THR A 609 42.34 17.70 -4.64
C THR A 609 41.10 17.01 -4.10
N ASP A 610 40.84 17.15 -2.79
CA ASP A 610 39.80 16.39 -2.07
C ASP A 610 38.72 17.27 -1.42
N GLY A 611 38.84 18.59 -1.52
CA GLY A 611 37.83 19.55 -1.06
C GLY A 611 37.74 19.74 0.44
N HIS A 612 38.70 19.25 1.23
CA HIS A 612 38.71 19.56 2.66
C HIS A 612 38.96 21.05 2.90
N TYR A 613 38.28 21.59 3.91
CA TYR A 613 38.33 22.99 4.30
C TYR A 613 39.71 23.37 4.84
N LEU A 614 40.31 24.43 4.28
CA LEU A 614 41.63 24.94 4.64
C LEU A 614 41.57 26.21 5.51
N GLY A 615 40.50 27.00 5.42
CA GLY A 615 40.33 28.25 6.16
C GLY A 615 39.38 29.24 5.48
N GLN A 616 39.07 30.36 6.15
CA GLN A 616 38.16 31.40 5.65
C GLN A 616 38.71 32.82 5.84
N PHE A 617 38.26 33.77 5.02
CA PHE A 617 38.57 35.20 5.13
C PHE A 617 37.34 36.05 4.73
N PRO A 618 37.13 37.24 5.31
CA PRO A 618 35.94 38.04 5.04
C PRO A 618 35.91 38.58 3.60
N VAL A 619 34.71 38.71 3.03
CA VAL A 619 34.48 39.42 1.76
C VAL A 619 34.63 40.93 2.04
N SER A 620 35.54 41.61 1.34
CA SER A 620 35.68 43.07 1.47
C SER A 620 34.43 43.76 0.93
N GLN A 621 33.80 44.61 1.76
CA GLN A 621 32.66 45.45 1.35
C GLN A 621 33.05 46.49 0.29
#